data_AF-A0A2X0R8C7-F1
#
_entry.id   AF-A0A2X0R8C7-F1
#
_cell.length_a   1.000
_cell.length_b   1.000
_cell.length_c   1.000
_cell.angle_alpha   90.00
_cell.angle_beta   90.00
_cell.angle_gamma   90.00
#
_symmetry.space_group_name_H-M   'P 1'
#
loop_
_entity.id
_entity.type
_entity.pdbx_description
1 polymer ?
#
loop_
_entity_poly.entity_id
_entity_poly.type
_entity_poly.pdbx_seq_one_letter_code
_entity_poly.pdbx_strand_id
1 'polypeptide(L)'
;MKHQTGYRVFRSDRTEYLTYNVSQNKDMANVNLRRAFSMVLNRKELASTVGGANTVATTFTAPQETVNGMNFNKYFAEQNATSKYTEFNKKQVKLYLIKP
;
A
#
# COMPACT_ATOMS: atom_id res chain seq x y z
N MET A 1 17.12 -14.53 13.86
CA MET A 1 15.82 -15.16 14.18
C MET A 1 15.26 -16.01 13.03
N LYS A 2 15.18 -15.53 11.78
CA LYS A 2 14.58 -16.26 10.64
C LYS A 2 15.13 -17.68 10.35
N HIS A 3 16.36 -17.98 10.77
CA HIS A 3 17.04 -19.26 10.52
C HIS A 3 16.98 -20.25 11.69
N GLN A 4 16.17 -19.98 12.72
CA GLN A 4 16.05 -20.87 13.88
C GLN A 4 14.95 -21.91 13.66
N THR A 5 15.18 -23.15 14.12
CA THR A 5 14.29 -24.32 13.92
C THR A 5 12.83 -24.08 14.40
N GLY A 6 12.64 -23.24 15.41
CA GLY A 6 11.33 -22.87 15.95
C GLY A 6 10.68 -21.65 15.30
N TYR A 7 11.35 -20.95 14.38
CA TYR A 7 10.80 -19.75 13.76
C TYR A 7 9.62 -20.11 12.86
N ARG A 8 8.52 -19.38 13.02
CA ARG A 8 7.30 -19.51 12.21
C ARG A 8 6.82 -18.12 11.78
N VAL A 9 6.18 -18.07 10.63
CA VAL A 9 5.52 -16.87 10.10
C VAL A 9 4.05 -17.20 9.91
N PHE A 10 3.18 -16.48 10.61
CA PHE A 10 1.75 -16.51 10.36
C PHE A 10 1.40 -15.31 9.49
N ARG A 11 0.93 -15.57 8.27
CA ARG A 11 0.47 -14.50 7.38
C ARG A 11 -0.95 -14.14 7.79
N SER A 12 -1.13 -12.90 8.25
CA SER A 12 -2.46 -12.36 8.51
C SER A 12 -3.12 -11.97 7.19
N ASP A 13 -4.41 -12.24 7.09
CA ASP A 13 -5.23 -11.74 6.00
C ASP A 13 -5.63 -10.28 6.29
N ARG A 14 -4.65 -9.38 6.26
CA ARG A 14 -4.83 -7.96 6.58
C ARG A 14 -3.96 -7.07 5.72
N THR A 15 -4.51 -5.92 5.34
CA THR A 15 -3.79 -4.82 4.69
C THR A 15 -3.74 -3.63 5.63
N GLU A 16 -2.54 -3.10 5.85
CA GLU A 16 -2.35 -1.86 6.61
C GLU A 16 -2.52 -0.64 5.72
N TYR A 17 -3.19 0.41 6.21
CA TYR A 17 -3.45 1.62 5.45
C TYR A 17 -3.34 2.89 6.31
N LEU A 18 -3.01 4.00 5.64
CA LEU A 18 -3.08 5.34 6.22
C LEU A 18 -4.45 5.92 5.94
N THR A 19 -5.18 6.27 7.00
CA THR A 19 -6.42 7.04 6.89
C THR A 19 -6.13 8.53 7.02
N TYR A 20 -6.69 9.34 6.12
CA TYR A 20 -6.55 10.79 6.17
C TYR A 20 -7.81 11.42 6.78
N ASN A 21 -7.63 12.28 7.79
CA ASN A 21 -8.73 13.04 8.37
C ASN A 21 -9.10 14.23 7.48
N VAL A 22 -9.84 13.96 6.40
CA VAL A 22 -10.16 14.96 5.36
C VAL A 22 -11.19 16.01 5.82
N SER A 23 -11.96 15.74 6.87
CA SER A 23 -12.99 16.66 7.36
C SER A 23 -12.46 17.70 8.35
N GLN A 24 -11.43 17.35 9.13
CA GLN A 24 -10.90 18.22 10.19
C GLN A 24 -9.52 18.82 9.88
N ASN A 25 -8.84 18.35 8.83
CA ASN A 25 -7.53 18.86 8.44
C ASN A 25 -7.57 19.38 7.00
N LYS A 26 -7.39 20.71 6.85
CA LYS A 26 -7.43 21.41 5.55
C LYS A 26 -6.36 20.92 4.57
N ASP A 27 -5.17 20.58 5.06
CA ASP A 27 -4.12 19.99 4.24
C ASP A 27 -4.54 18.60 3.76
N MET A 28 -5.14 17.80 4.63
CA MET A 28 -5.61 16.46 4.26
C MET A 28 -6.82 16.50 3.34
N ALA A 29 -7.59 17.61 3.29
CA ALA A 29 -8.63 17.81 2.29
C ALA A 29 -8.06 17.94 0.86
N ASN A 30 -6.79 18.36 0.71
CA ASN A 30 -6.12 18.47 -0.58
C ASN A 30 -5.82 17.09 -1.18
N VAL A 31 -6.45 16.78 -2.32
CA VAL A 31 -6.28 15.49 -3.01
C VAL A 31 -4.87 15.29 -3.55
N ASN A 32 -4.19 16.35 -3.99
CA ASN A 32 -2.83 16.26 -4.51
C ASN A 32 -1.85 15.99 -3.37
N LEU A 33 -2.05 16.58 -2.19
CA LEU A 33 -1.24 16.25 -1.02
C LEU A 33 -1.40 14.78 -0.60
N ARG A 34 -2.62 14.25 -0.57
CA ARG A 34 -2.86 12.83 -0.28
C ARG A 34 -2.19 11.90 -1.31
N ARG A 35 -2.27 12.24 -2.60
CA ARG A 35 -1.57 11.51 -3.67
C ARG A 35 -0.05 11.55 -3.50
N ALA A 36 0.49 12.73 -3.17
CA ALA A 36 1.92 12.91 -2.91
C ALA A 36 2.39 12.04 -1.74
N PHE A 37 1.65 12.01 -0.62
CA PHE A 37 1.95 11.12 0.50
C PHE A 37 1.91 9.64 0.13
N SER A 38 0.94 9.22 -0.66
CA SER A 38 0.91 7.82 -1.11
C SER A 38 2.10 7.46 -1.99
N MET A 39 2.55 8.36 -2.86
CA MET A 39 3.64 8.11 -3.83
C MET A 39 5.04 8.36 -3.28
N VAL A 40 5.19 9.06 -2.16
CA VAL A 40 6.49 9.22 -1.48
C VAL A 40 6.83 8.00 -0.61
N LEU A 41 5.86 7.12 -0.36
CA LEU A 41 6.07 5.91 0.43
C LEU A 41 6.76 4.82 -0.41
N ASN A 42 8.01 4.50 -0.06
CA ASN A 42 8.68 3.31 -0.59
C ASN A 42 8.18 2.05 0.12
N ARG A 43 7.06 1.49 -0.36
CA ARG A 43 6.40 0.33 0.28
C ARG A 43 7.29 -0.92 0.33
N LYS A 44 8.16 -1.11 -0.67
CA LYS A 44 9.09 -2.25 -0.71
C LYS A 44 10.10 -2.18 0.43
N GLU A 45 10.72 -1.02 0.58
CA GLU A 45 11.67 -0.76 1.66
C GLU A 45 10.97 -0.80 3.03
N LEU A 46 9.81 -0.16 3.16
CA LEU A 46 9.00 -0.22 4.38
C LEU A 46 8.74 -1.67 4.79
N ALA A 47 8.19 -2.50 3.89
CA ALA A 47 7.88 -3.90 4.19
C ALA A 47 9.12 -4.68 4.65
N SER A 48 10.28 -4.48 4.01
CA SER A 48 11.51 -5.16 4.42
C SER A 48 12.07 -4.70 5.76
N THR A 49 11.86 -3.42 6.11
CA THR A 49 12.46 -2.81 7.30
C THR A 49 11.62 -3.03 8.55
N VAL A 50 10.30 -2.80 8.48
CA VAL A 50 9.45 -2.83 9.70
C VAL A 50 8.91 -4.21 10.05
N GLY A 51 8.95 -5.17 9.12
CA GLY A 51 8.48 -6.52 9.40
C GLY A 51 9.09 -7.54 8.46
N GLY A 52 9.97 -8.40 8.98
CA GLY A 52 10.73 -9.34 8.16
C GLY A 52 9.90 -10.32 7.31
N ALA A 53 8.59 -10.43 7.53
CA ALA A 53 7.67 -11.26 6.75
C ALA A 53 6.55 -10.47 6.06
N ASN A 54 6.54 -9.14 6.17
CA ASN A 54 5.53 -8.31 5.54
C ASN A 54 5.71 -8.32 4.02
N THR A 55 4.61 -8.14 3.30
CA THR A 55 4.60 -8.04 1.84
C THR A 55 4.00 -6.70 1.43
N VAL A 56 4.34 -6.25 0.22
CA VAL A 56 3.81 -4.99 -0.32
C VAL A 56 2.34 -5.19 -0.67
N ALA A 57 1.46 -4.36 -0.12
CA ALA A 57 0.07 -4.32 -0.52
C ALA A 57 -0.07 -3.72 -1.93
N THR A 58 -0.72 -4.45 -2.84
CA THR A 58 -1.02 -4.02 -4.21
C THR A 58 -2.47 -3.55 -4.38
N THR A 59 -3.35 -3.95 -3.47
CA THR A 59 -4.76 -3.56 -3.42
C THR A 59 -5.14 -3.11 -2.00
N PHE A 60 -6.36 -2.63 -1.82
CA PHE A 60 -6.92 -2.30 -0.50
C PHE A 60 -7.39 -3.55 0.27
N THR A 61 -7.84 -4.59 -0.44
CA THR A 61 -8.39 -5.80 0.18
C THR A 61 -7.28 -6.64 0.81
N ALA A 62 -7.67 -7.55 1.69
CA ALA A 62 -6.75 -8.49 2.28
C ALA A 62 -6.24 -9.52 1.23
N PRO A 63 -5.05 -10.14 1.42
CA PRO A 63 -4.45 -11.09 0.48
C PRO A 63 -5.35 -12.26 0.03
N GLN A 64 -6.22 -12.78 0.89
CA GLN A 64 -7.06 -13.95 0.69
C GLN A 64 -8.53 -13.62 0.41
N GLU A 65 -8.86 -12.35 0.18
CA GLU A 65 -10.22 -11.95 -0.20
C GLU A 65 -10.65 -12.64 -1.51
N THR A 66 -11.82 -13.28 -1.48
CA THR A 66 -12.36 -14.02 -2.64
C THR A 66 -13.78 -13.57 -2.96
N VAL A 67 -14.07 -13.42 -4.25
CA VAL A 67 -15.41 -13.12 -4.77
C VAL A 67 -15.76 -14.21 -5.77
N ASN A 68 -16.86 -14.93 -5.53
CA ASN A 68 -17.32 -16.03 -6.39
C ASN A 68 -16.22 -17.08 -6.70
N GLY A 69 -15.41 -17.43 -5.69
CA GLY A 69 -14.31 -18.40 -5.82
C GLY A 69 -13.04 -17.87 -6.51
N MET A 70 -12.99 -16.60 -6.90
CA MET A 70 -11.82 -15.95 -7.48
C MET A 70 -11.13 -15.05 -6.45
N ASN A 71 -9.81 -15.22 -6.28
CA ASN A 71 -9.03 -14.33 -5.42
C ASN A 71 -8.92 -12.93 -6.05
N PHE A 72 -9.32 -11.90 -5.31
CA PHE A 72 -9.39 -10.53 -5.83
C PHE A 72 -8.02 -9.99 -6.23
N ASN A 73 -6.97 -10.25 -5.45
CA ASN A 73 -5.61 -9.76 -5.76
C ASN A 73 -5.04 -10.39 -7.01
N LYS A 74 -5.29 -11.69 -7.20
CA LYS A 74 -4.92 -12.40 -8.43
C LYS A 74 -5.65 -11.80 -9.63
N TYR A 75 -6.96 -11.64 -9.55
CA TYR A 75 -7.75 -11.02 -10.60
C TYR A 75 -7.23 -9.60 -10.93
N PHE A 76 -7.01 -8.77 -9.92
CA PHE A 76 -6.49 -7.41 -10.09
C PHE A 76 -5.16 -7.39 -10.85
N ALA A 77 -4.23 -8.30 -10.49
CA ALA A 77 -2.94 -8.42 -11.17
C ALA A 77 -3.10 -8.87 -12.63
N GLU A 78 -3.98 -9.83 -12.91
CA GLU A 78 -4.26 -10.33 -14.27
C GLU A 78 -4.88 -9.26 -15.18
N GLN A 79 -5.70 -8.36 -14.63
CA GLN A 79 -6.28 -7.25 -15.39
C GLN A 79 -5.29 -6.12 -15.70
N ASN A 80 -4.02 -6.22 -15.28
CA ASN A 80 -3.05 -5.12 -15.32
C ASN A 80 -3.62 -3.82 -14.71
N ALA A 81 -4.49 -3.95 -13.71
CA ALA A 81 -5.10 -2.81 -13.07
C ALA A 81 -4.01 -2.01 -12.35
N THR A 82 -3.96 -0.70 -12.62
CA THR A 82 -2.89 0.15 -12.08
C THR A 82 -3.33 0.76 -10.77
N SER A 83 -2.55 0.53 -9.71
CA SER A 83 -2.64 1.31 -8.48
C SER A 83 -1.70 2.51 -8.59
N LYS A 84 -2.03 3.43 -9.50
CA LYS A 84 -1.16 4.55 -9.93
C LYS A 84 -0.50 5.31 -8.78
N TYR A 85 -1.19 5.44 -7.65
CA TYR A 85 -0.72 6.21 -6.50
C TYR A 85 0.04 5.37 -5.45
N THR A 86 0.14 4.05 -5.60
CA THR A 86 0.90 3.20 -4.68
C THR A 86 2.33 2.96 -5.12
N GLU A 87 2.68 3.35 -6.35
CA GLU A 87 4.04 3.31 -6.84
C GLU A 87 4.89 4.44 -6.25
N PHE A 88 6.11 4.09 -5.82
CA PHE A 88 7.06 5.06 -5.34
C PHE A 88 7.60 5.90 -6.49
N ASN A 89 7.32 7.21 -6.50
CA ASN A 89 7.72 8.09 -7.59
C ASN A 89 7.94 9.53 -7.13
N LYS A 90 9.19 9.83 -6.77
CA LYS A 90 9.62 11.17 -6.31
C LYS A 90 9.35 12.29 -7.31
N LYS A 91 9.38 12.01 -8.63
CA LYS A 91 9.15 13.03 -9.66
C LYS A 91 7.67 13.46 -9.66
N GLN A 92 6.75 12.50 -9.64
CA GLN A 92 5.31 12.77 -9.56
C GLN A 92 4.92 13.45 -8.25
N VAL A 93 5.55 13.06 -7.12
CA VAL A 93 5.34 13.73 -5.82
C VAL A 93 5.59 15.23 -5.93
N LYS A 94 6.71 15.66 -6.54
CA LYS A 94 7.00 17.10 -6.72
C LYS A 94 5.92 17.80 -7.53
N LEU A 95 5.42 17.17 -8.59
CA LEU A 95 4.34 17.74 -9.41
C LEU A 95 3.04 17.91 -8.63
N TYR A 96 2.71 16.98 -7.73
CA TYR A 96 1.52 17.09 -6.88
C TYR A 96 1.67 18.14 -5.79
N LEU A 97 2.87 18.37 -5.26
CA LEU A 97 3.10 19.40 -4.22
C LEU A 97 3.07 20.84 -4.76
N ILE A 98 3.31 21.03 -6.07
CA ILE A 98 3.28 22.37 -6.71
C ILE A 98 1.85 22.76 -7.15
N LYS A 99 0.91 21.82 -7.18
CA LYS A 99 -0.48 22.05 -7.58
C LYS A 99 -1.39 22.07 -6.34
N PRO A 100 -1.65 23.25 -5.75
CA PRO A 100 -2.59 23.36 -4.64
C PRO A 100 -3.99 22.88 -5.05
#